data_AF-A0A3C1GA71-F1
#
_entry.id   AF-A0A3C1GA71-F1
#
_cell.length_a   1.000
_cell.length_b   1.000
_cell.length_c   1.000
_cell.angle_alpha   90.00
_cell.angle_beta   90.00
_cell.angle_gamma   90.00
#
_symmetry.space_group_name_H-M   'P 1'
#
loop_
_entity.id
_entity.type
_entity.pdbx_description
1 polymer ?
#
loop_
_entity_poly.entity_id
_entity_poly.type
_entity_poly.pdbx_seq_one_letter_code
_entity_poly.pdbx_strand_id
1 'polypeptide(L)'
;MNPFAMLGIEETADDEAVRAAYLAAVRRSPPDRDPEGFRRVREAYEAVRDEERRLALRLFGPAPLDRLEALLEAMPDERRHVGPGPWLDVLRGDR
;
A
#
# COMPACT_ATOMS: atom_id res chain seq x y z
N MET A 1 -1.14 11.04 -0.19
CA MET A 1 -0.76 11.76 -1.43
C MET A 1 -1.36 10.99 -2.60
N ASN A 2 -1.99 11.65 -3.59
CA ASN A 2 -2.60 10.93 -4.71
C ASN A 2 -1.51 10.43 -5.68
N PRO A 3 -1.34 9.11 -5.89
CA PRO A 3 -0.28 8.56 -6.75
C PRO A 3 -0.40 8.98 -8.22
N PHE A 4 -1.63 9.09 -8.73
CA PHE A 4 -1.90 9.49 -10.12
C PHE A 4 -1.49 10.94 -10.36
N ALA A 5 -1.83 11.83 -9.42
CA ALA A 5 -1.40 13.23 -9.47
C ALA A 5 0.12 13.39 -9.39
N MET A 6 0.79 12.53 -8.62
CA MET A 6 2.26 12.54 -8.50
C MET A 6 2.97 12.10 -9.79
N LEU A 7 2.38 11.18 -10.54
CA LEU A 7 2.88 10.77 -11.86
C LEU A 7 2.38 11.69 -12.99
N GLY A 8 1.35 12.49 -12.74
CA GLY A 8 0.74 13.39 -13.73
C GLY A 8 -0.11 12.63 -14.75
N ILE A 9 -0.82 11.59 -14.31
CA ILE A 9 -1.66 10.72 -15.14
C ILE A 9 -3.10 10.68 -14.60
N GLU A 10 -4.01 10.25 -15.46
CA GLU A 10 -5.41 9.98 -15.09
C GLU A 10 -5.55 8.65 -14.33
N GLU A 11 -6.60 8.51 -13.52
CA GLU A 11 -6.89 7.27 -12.78
C GLU A 11 -7.22 6.08 -13.70
N THR A 12 -7.61 6.36 -14.94
CA THR A 12 -7.93 5.36 -15.98
C THR A 12 -6.73 4.96 -16.82
N ALA A 13 -5.51 5.39 -16.47
CA ALA A 13 -4.29 5.04 -17.19
C ALA A 13 -4.04 3.52 -17.13
N ASP A 14 -3.58 2.96 -18.25
CA ASP A 14 -3.12 1.59 -18.33
C ASP A 14 -1.67 1.45 -17.81
N ASP A 15 -1.20 0.20 -17.71
CA ASP A 15 0.12 -0.10 -17.16
C ASP A 15 1.25 0.54 -17.98
N GLU A 16 1.08 0.67 -19.30
CA GLU A 16 2.07 1.27 -20.18
C GLU A 16 2.15 2.78 -19.97
N ALA A 17 1.00 3.46 -19.85
CA ALA A 17 0.94 4.88 -19.53
C ALA A 17 1.54 5.19 -18.15
N VAL A 18 1.25 4.35 -17.14
CA VAL A 18 1.85 4.45 -15.80
C VAL A 18 3.38 4.30 -15.88
N ARG A 19 3.87 3.29 -16.61
CA ARG A 19 5.31 3.04 -16.77
C ARG A 19 6.00 4.20 -17.50
N ALA A 20 5.40 4.71 -18.57
CA ALA A 20 5.94 5.83 -19.32
C ALA A 20 6.05 7.10 -18.45
N ALA A 21 5.01 7.39 -17.67
CA ALA A 21 4.98 8.51 -16.74
C ALA A 21 6.05 8.38 -15.64
N TYR A 22 6.22 7.18 -15.07
CA TYR A 22 7.29 6.90 -14.11
C TYR A 22 8.68 7.16 -14.70
N LEU A 23 8.98 6.63 -15.89
CA LEU A 23 10.27 6.86 -16.54
C LEU A 23 10.52 8.36 -16.83
N ALA A 24 9.48 9.10 -17.22
CA ALA A 24 9.57 10.55 -17.39
C ALA A 24 9.84 11.28 -16.06
N ALA A 25 9.17 10.86 -14.98
CA ALA A 25 9.37 11.43 -13.65
C ALA A 25 10.77 11.14 -13.09
N VAL A 26 11.31 9.93 -13.27
CA VAL A 26 12.67 9.55 -12.87
C VAL A 26 13.73 10.39 -13.60
N ARG A 27 13.52 10.70 -14.89
CA ARG A 27 14.42 11.62 -15.62
C ARG A 27 14.42 13.04 -15.04
N ARG A 28 13.29 13.50 -14.48
CA ARG A 28 13.17 14.82 -13.85
C ARG A 28 13.74 14.87 -12.43
N SER A 29 13.65 13.76 -11.69
CA SER A 29 14.22 13.60 -10.34
C SER A 29 15.21 12.43 -10.32
N PRO A 30 16.45 12.61 -10.83
CA PRO A 30 17.47 11.58 -10.79
C PRO A 30 17.88 11.28 -9.35
N PRO A 31 18.11 10.00 -8.99
CA PRO A 31 18.44 9.61 -7.61
C PRO A 31 19.71 10.28 -7.07
N ASP A 32 20.68 10.57 -7.94
CA ASP A 32 21.95 11.21 -7.55
C ASP A 32 21.80 12.70 -7.20
N ARG A 33 20.77 13.37 -7.73
CA ARG A 33 20.57 14.83 -7.56
C ARG A 33 19.37 15.18 -6.70
N ASP A 34 18.34 14.35 -6.71
CA ASP A 34 17.10 14.54 -5.95
C ASP A 34 16.61 13.18 -5.38
N PRO A 35 17.25 12.68 -4.32
CA PRO A 35 16.88 11.41 -3.70
C PRO A 35 15.44 11.42 -3.17
N GLU A 36 14.98 12.54 -2.61
CA GLU A 36 13.63 12.67 -2.04
C GLU A 36 12.55 12.72 -3.12
N GLY A 37 12.79 13.44 -4.22
CA GLY A 37 11.87 13.41 -5.37
C GLY A 37 11.82 12.04 -6.02
N PHE A 38 12.97 11.37 -6.16
CA PHE A 38 13.00 9.98 -6.64
C PHE A 38 12.19 9.05 -5.73
N ARG A 39 12.34 9.17 -4.40
CA ARG A 39 11.56 8.40 -3.41
C ARG A 39 10.06 8.57 -3.62
N ARG A 40 9.59 9.81 -3.70
CA ARG A 40 8.16 10.13 -3.90
C ARG A 40 7.62 9.60 -5.23
N VAL A 41 8.38 9.72 -6.31
CA VAL A 41 8.01 9.19 -7.63
C VAL A 41 7.92 7.67 -7.61
N ARG A 42 8.87 7.00 -6.95
CA ARG A 42 8.88 5.55 -6.80
C ARG A 42 7.70 5.05 -5.98
N GLU A 43 7.40 5.69 -4.84
CA GLU A 43 6.25 5.36 -4.01
C GLU A 43 4.93 5.50 -4.77
N ALA A 44 4.78 6.57 -5.56
CA ALA A 44 3.61 6.77 -6.40
C ALA A 44 3.47 5.65 -7.44
N TYR A 45 4.56 5.29 -8.13
CA TYR A 45 4.57 4.19 -9.10
C TYR A 45 4.19 2.85 -8.45
N GLU A 46 4.81 2.48 -7.33
CA GLU A 46 4.51 1.21 -6.66
C GLU A 46 3.05 1.09 -6.19
N ALA A 47 2.38 2.22 -5.97
CA ALA A 47 0.97 2.25 -5.60
C ALA A 47 0.01 2.02 -6.78
N VAL A 48 0.41 2.22 -8.04
CA VAL A 48 -0.49 2.15 -9.22
C VAL A 48 0.06 1.38 -10.42
N ARG A 49 1.20 0.71 -10.28
CA ARG A 49 1.94 0.04 -11.38
C ARG A 49 1.15 -1.02 -12.16
N ASP A 50 0.15 -1.63 -11.55
CA ASP A 50 -0.65 -2.71 -12.14
C ASP A 50 -2.13 -2.55 -11.79
N GLU A 51 -2.99 -3.23 -12.54
CA GLU A 51 -4.43 -3.16 -12.40
C GLU A 51 -4.90 -3.56 -11.00
N GLU A 52 -4.33 -4.63 -10.42
CA GLU A 52 -4.69 -5.10 -9.08
C GLU A 52 -4.48 -4.00 -8.03
N ARG A 53 -3.34 -3.32 -8.06
CA ARG A 53 -3.05 -2.20 -7.14
C ARG A 53 -3.98 -1.01 -7.35
N ARG A 54 -4.29 -0.66 -8.60
CA ARG A 54 -5.24 0.44 -8.90
C ARG A 54 -6.64 0.10 -8.40
N LEU A 55 -7.09 -1.14 -8.60
CA LEU A 55 -8.36 -1.62 -8.08
C LEU A 55 -8.38 -1.64 -6.55
N ALA A 56 -7.32 -2.13 -5.91
CA ALA A 56 -7.20 -2.12 -4.46
C ALA A 56 -7.25 -0.69 -3.89
N LEU A 57 -6.54 0.25 -4.51
CA LEU A 57 -6.56 1.67 -4.13
C LEU A 57 -7.96 2.29 -4.27
N ARG A 58 -8.71 1.90 -5.31
CA ARG A 58 -10.09 2.39 -5.55
C ARG A 58 -11.11 1.77 -4.59
N LEU A 59 -10.95 0.49 -4.24
CA LEU A 59 -11.88 -0.24 -3.38
C LEU A 59 -11.63 0.03 -1.89
N PHE A 60 -10.36 0.09 -1.49
CA PHE A 60 -9.95 0.14 -0.08
C PHE A 60 -9.27 1.45 0.32
N GLY A 61 -8.94 2.31 -0.65
CA GLY A 61 -8.15 3.51 -0.40
C GLY A 61 -6.67 3.21 -0.19
N PRO A 62 -5.87 4.21 0.19
CA PRO A 62 -4.46 3.99 0.53
C PRO A 62 -4.38 3.04 1.74
N ALA A 63 -3.31 2.23 1.79
CA ALA A 63 -3.08 1.32 2.90
C ALA A 63 -3.18 2.09 4.23
N PRO A 64 -3.98 1.61 5.20
CA PRO A 64 -4.29 2.36 6.41
C PRO A 64 -3.06 2.56 7.31
N LEU A 65 -1.98 1.83 7.06
CA LEU A 65 -0.76 1.86 7.86
C LEU A 65 0.47 1.95 6.95
N ASP A 66 1.34 2.89 7.27
CA ASP A 66 2.64 3.11 6.64
C ASP A 66 3.69 2.10 7.15
N ARG A 67 3.54 1.63 8.40
CA ARG A 67 4.44 0.68 9.06
C ARG A 67 3.72 -0.28 10.00
N LEU A 68 4.35 -1.42 10.26
CA LEU A 68 3.82 -2.45 11.17
C LEU A 68 3.72 -1.93 12.62
N GLU A 69 4.64 -1.05 13.04
CA GLU A 69 4.60 -0.49 14.40
C GLU A 69 3.34 0.35 14.65
N ALA A 70 2.87 1.08 13.65
CA ALA A 70 1.62 1.84 13.73
C ALA A 70 0.41 0.91 13.93
N LEU A 71 0.46 -0.33 13.42
CA LEU A 71 -0.55 -1.34 13.73
C LEU A 71 -0.56 -1.64 15.22
N LEU A 72 0.62 -1.89 15.81
CA LEU A 72 0.76 -2.25 17.22
C LEU A 72 0.23 -1.15 18.14
N GLU A 73 0.47 0.11 17.80
CA GLU A 73 -0.07 1.27 18.54
C GLU A 73 -1.60 1.42 18.38
N ALA A 74 -2.14 1.06 17.21
CA ALA A 74 -3.58 1.11 16.94
C ALA A 74 -4.34 -0.10 17.51
N MET A 75 -3.65 -1.18 17.87
CA MET A 75 -4.28 -2.35 18.47
C MET A 75 -4.71 -2.04 19.91
N PRO A 76 -5.94 -2.41 20.30
CA PRO A 76 -6.37 -2.25 21.68
C PRO A 76 -5.47 -3.10 22.59
N ASP A 77 -4.95 -2.49 23.66
CA ASP A 77 -4.09 -3.15 24.65
C ASP A 77 -4.83 -4.23 25.47
N GLU A 78 -6.15 -4.31 25.30
CA GLU A 78 -7.01 -5.34 25.87
C GLU A 78 -6.74 -6.70 25.21
N ARG A 79 -5.75 -7.42 25.77
CA ARG A 79 -5.67 -8.87 25.60
C ARG A 79 -6.89 -9.51 26.24
N ARG A 80 -7.91 -9.79 25.44
CA ARG A 80 -9.04 -10.64 25.85
C ARG A 80 -8.49 -12.01 26.21
N HIS A 81 -8.37 -12.29 27.51
CA HIS A 81 -8.05 -13.62 27.99
C HIS A 81 -9.23 -14.54 27.70
N VAL A 82 -9.22 -15.14 26.53
CA VAL A 82 -10.05 -16.29 26.23
C VAL A 82 -9.36 -17.47 26.92
N GLY A 83 -9.98 -17.99 27.99
CA GLY A 83 -9.50 -19.20 28.65
C GLY A 83 -9.40 -20.39 27.69
N PRO A 84 -9.10 -21.61 28.15
CA PRO A 84 -8.88 -22.73 27.24
C PRO A 84 -10.14 -23.18 26.47
N GLY A 85 -11.34 -22.69 26.84
CA GLY A 85 -12.64 -23.09 26.26
C GLY A 85 -12.68 -23.05 24.73
N PRO A 86 -12.50 -21.87 24.09
CA PRO A 86 -12.52 -21.77 22.63
C PRO A 86 -11.48 -22.65 21.92
N TRP A 87 -10.31 -22.86 22.53
CA TRP A 87 -9.27 -23.76 21.99
C TRP A 87 -9.68 -25.24 22.08
N LEU A 88 -10.28 -25.64 23.21
CA LEU A 88 -10.80 -26.99 23.38
C LEU A 88 -12.01 -27.24 22.48
N ASP A 89 -12.78 -26.22 22.12
CA ASP A 89 -13.92 -26.35 21.20
C ASP A 89 -13.45 -26.55 19.75
N VAL A 90 -12.39 -25.86 19.32
CA VAL A 90 -11.71 -26.14 18.03
C VAL A 90 -11.13 -27.56 18.01
N LEU A 91 -10.48 -27.99 19.10
CA LEU A 91 -9.89 -29.34 19.18
C LEU A 91 -10.93 -30.46 19.32
N ARG A 92 -12.15 -30.14 19.78
CA ARG A 92 -13.28 -31.08 19.86
C ARG A 92 -14.18 -31.04 18.62
N GLY A 93 -13.98 -30.06 17.74
CA GLY A 93 -14.75 -29.84 16.53
C GLY A 93 -14.01 -30.31 15.28
N ASP A 94 -13.79 -31.62 15.18
CA ASP A 94 -13.69 -32.32 13.90
C ASP A 94 -14.21 -33.76 14.12
N ARG A 95 -15.52 -33.93 13.96
CA ARG A 95 -16.14 -35.23 13.71
C ARG A 95 -17.34 -35.06 12.80
#